data_AF-A0A3C1FL88-F1
#
_entry.id   AF-A0A3C1FL88-F1
#
_cell.length_a   1.000
_cell.length_b   1.000
_cell.length_c   1.000
_cell.angle_alpha   90.00
_cell.angle_beta   90.00
_cell.angle_gamma   90.00
#
_symmetry.space_group_name_H-M   'P 1'
#
loop_
_entity.id
_entity.type
_entity.pdbx_description
1 polymer ?
#
loop_
_entity_poly.entity_id
_entity_poly.type
_entity_poly.pdbx_seq_one_letter_code
_entity_poly.pdbx_strand_id
1 'polypeptide(L)'
;AMGIKGTEAAKEAAEMVLADDNFASISHAVEEGRTVYDNLRKSIMFILPTNGGEALTIVLAIALGRLMPITPVQILWVNMITAVTLALALAFEPAEDDVMHRPPRARAAPILSRFLIWRICFVSLILVSGTFGVFVWLRDQGA
;
A
#
# COMPACT_ATOMS: atom_id res chain seq x y z
N ALA A 1 -12.44 19.55 19.07
CA ALA A 1 -13.29 20.57 19.72
C ALA A 1 -14.70 20.56 19.15
N MET A 2 -15.66 21.16 19.85
CA MET A 2 -17.03 21.37 19.35
C MET A 2 -17.02 22.52 18.33
N GLY A 3 -17.67 22.34 17.19
CA GLY A 3 -17.72 23.31 16.10
C GLY A 3 -18.71 24.44 16.33
N ILE A 4 -19.81 24.19 17.05
CA ILE A 4 -20.86 25.19 17.30
C ILE A 4 -20.67 25.79 18.70
N LYS A 5 -20.66 24.96 19.73
CA LYS A 5 -20.59 25.40 21.14
C LYS A 5 -19.17 25.61 21.65
N GLY A 6 -18.14 25.23 20.88
CA GLY A 6 -16.75 25.39 21.28
C GLY A 6 -16.26 26.83 21.13
N THR A 7 -15.40 27.27 22.04
CA THR A 7 -14.68 28.55 21.91
C THR A 7 -13.70 28.50 20.74
N GLU A 8 -13.46 29.61 20.05
CA GLU A 8 -12.51 29.68 18.92
C GLU A 8 -11.09 29.21 19.31
N ALA A 9 -10.60 29.62 20.49
CA ALA A 9 -9.30 29.15 20.99
C ALA A 9 -9.21 27.61 21.12
N ALA A 10 -10.33 26.94 21.45
CA ALA A 10 -10.38 25.48 21.52
C ALA A 10 -10.46 24.83 20.14
N LYS A 11 -11.10 25.49 19.16
CA LYS A 11 -11.14 25.02 17.77
C LYS A 11 -9.76 25.11 17.12
N GLU A 12 -9.04 26.22 17.32
CA GLU A 12 -7.69 26.41 16.80
C GLU A 12 -6.66 25.46 17.43
N ALA A 13 -6.83 25.10 18.71
CA ALA A 13 -5.93 24.19 19.41
C ALA A 13 -6.20 22.69 19.15
N ALA A 14 -7.32 22.33 18.50
CA ALA A 14 -7.72 20.93 18.33
C ALA A 14 -7.31 20.36 16.96
N GLU A 15 -6.87 19.11 16.93
CA GLU A 15 -6.55 18.37 15.69
C GLU A 15 -7.80 17.98 14.89
N MET A 16 -8.97 17.95 15.54
CA MET A 16 -10.25 17.62 14.93
C MET A 16 -11.36 18.46 15.55
N VAL A 17 -12.28 18.98 14.72
CA VAL A 17 -13.44 19.76 15.14
C VAL A 17 -14.72 19.07 14.67
N LEU A 18 -15.67 18.86 15.59
CA LEU A 18 -16.98 18.29 15.29
C LEU A 18 -17.89 19.38 14.75
N ALA A 19 -18.13 19.38 13.44
CA ALA A 19 -18.92 20.42 12.78
C ALA A 19 -20.37 20.50 13.27
N ASP A 20 -20.92 19.38 13.75
CA ASP A 20 -22.32 19.19 14.14
C ASP A 20 -22.53 19.09 15.66
N ASP A 21 -21.46 19.20 16.46
CA ASP A 21 -21.48 19.01 17.91
C ASP A 21 -22.07 17.64 18.35
N ASN A 22 -21.98 16.62 17.49
CA ASN A 22 -22.48 15.28 17.79
C ASN A 22 -21.35 14.32 18.16
N PHE A 23 -21.44 13.71 19.33
CA PHE A 23 -20.48 12.69 19.77
C PHE A 23 -20.47 11.44 18.87
N ALA A 24 -21.58 11.11 18.19
CA ALA A 24 -21.62 9.99 17.24
C ALA A 24 -20.66 10.20 16.06
N SER A 25 -20.36 11.44 15.69
CA SER A 25 -19.39 11.78 14.64
C SER A 25 -17.96 11.36 15.02
N ILE A 26 -17.65 11.24 16.31
CA ILE A 26 -16.38 10.66 16.77
C ILE A 26 -16.32 9.16 16.45
N SER A 27 -17.39 8.40 16.70
CA SER A 27 -17.40 6.97 16.37
C SER A 27 -17.26 6.71 14.87
N HIS A 28 -17.93 7.51 14.03
CA HIS A 28 -17.77 7.45 12.57
C HIS A 28 -16.35 7.83 12.13
N ALA A 29 -15.75 8.86 12.74
CA ALA A 29 -14.36 9.22 12.45
C ALA A 29 -13.37 8.10 12.84
N VAL A 30 -13.64 7.37 13.94
CA VAL A 30 -12.83 6.20 14.34
C VAL A 30 -13.00 5.05 13.35
N GLU A 31 -14.23 4.79 12.89
CA GLU A 31 -14.54 3.79 11.86
C GLU A 31 -13.79 4.09 10.56
N GLU A 32 -13.91 5.31 10.05
CA GLU A 32 -13.17 5.78 8.86
C GLU A 32 -11.64 5.68 9.05
N GLY A 33 -11.13 6.09 10.20
CA GLY A 33 -9.69 5.98 10.50
C GLY A 33 -9.18 4.54 10.50
N ARG A 34 -9.99 3.59 10.98
CA ARG A 34 -9.68 2.15 10.92
C ARG A 34 -9.72 1.63 9.48
N THR A 35 -10.73 2.01 8.70
CA THR A 35 -10.86 1.65 7.29
C THR A 35 -9.67 2.16 6.47
N VAL A 36 -9.27 3.42 6.65
CA VAL A 36 -8.10 4.01 5.98
C VAL A 36 -6.83 3.23 6.33
N TYR A 37 -6.64 2.83 7.59
CA TYR A 37 -5.48 2.04 8.01
C TYR A 37 -5.46 0.65 7.35
N ASP A 38 -6.59 -0.04 7.29
CA ASP A 38 -6.70 -1.36 6.65
C ASP A 38 -6.45 -1.26 5.14
N ASN A 39 -6.98 -0.22 4.50
CA ASN A 39 -6.74 0.10 3.09
C ASN A 39 -5.25 0.37 2.82
N LEU A 40 -4.58 1.20 3.64
CA LEU A 40 -3.13 1.43 3.54
C LEU A 40 -2.33 0.13 3.65
N ARG A 41 -2.71 -0.75 4.57
CA ARG A 41 -2.05 -2.05 4.72
C ARG A 41 -2.21 -2.88 3.45
N LYS A 42 -3.41 -2.97 2.88
CA LYS A 42 -3.67 -3.65 1.59
C LYS A 42 -2.84 -3.06 0.45
N SER A 43 -2.76 -1.73 0.36
CA SER A 43 -1.94 -1.04 -0.64
C SER A 43 -0.47 -1.42 -0.54
N ILE A 44 0.08 -1.44 0.68
CA ILE A 44 1.46 -1.86 0.96
C ILE A 44 1.66 -3.32 0.52
N MET A 45 0.69 -4.22 0.75
CA MET A 45 0.80 -5.61 0.30
C MET A 45 0.85 -5.75 -1.23
N PHE A 46 0.36 -4.76 -1.97
CA PHE A 46 0.36 -4.76 -3.43
C PHE A 46 1.61 -4.10 -4.01
N ILE A 47 2.01 -2.93 -3.48
CA ILE A 47 3.12 -2.11 -4.01
C ILE A 47 4.49 -2.69 -3.66
N LEU A 48 4.70 -3.16 -2.43
CA LEU A 48 6.03 -3.58 -2.00
C LEU A 48 6.56 -4.80 -2.79
N PRO A 49 5.77 -5.86 -3.05
CA PRO A 49 6.27 -6.99 -3.81
C PRO A 49 6.58 -6.66 -5.27
N THR A 50 5.79 -5.81 -5.92
CA THR A 50 6.03 -5.38 -7.31
C THR A 50 7.30 -4.56 -7.40
N ASN A 51 7.46 -3.56 -6.54
CA ASN A 51 8.68 -2.73 -6.51
C ASN A 51 9.91 -3.55 -6.12
N GLY A 52 9.75 -4.49 -5.18
CA GLY A 52 10.80 -5.44 -4.82
C GLY A 52 11.20 -6.35 -5.98
N GLY A 53 10.23 -6.80 -6.78
CA GLY A 53 10.46 -7.60 -7.98
C GLY A 53 11.20 -6.83 -9.06
N GLU A 54 10.78 -5.60 -9.35
CA GLU A 54 11.45 -4.70 -10.30
C GLU A 54 12.90 -4.42 -9.86
N ALA A 55 13.09 -4.00 -8.60
CA ALA A 55 14.40 -3.68 -8.06
C ALA A 55 15.33 -4.91 -8.05
N LEU A 56 14.85 -6.06 -7.58
CA LEU A 56 15.65 -7.29 -7.54
C LEU A 56 15.98 -7.78 -8.96
N THR A 57 15.08 -7.56 -9.92
CA THR A 57 15.34 -7.91 -11.33
C THR A 57 16.51 -7.08 -11.88
N ILE A 58 16.52 -5.77 -11.63
CA ILE A 58 17.61 -4.89 -12.04
C ILE A 58 18.92 -5.28 -11.36
N VAL A 59 18.88 -5.48 -10.03
CA VAL A 59 20.06 -5.86 -9.24
C VAL A 59 20.67 -7.16 -9.75
N LEU A 60 19.86 -8.18 -10.03
CA LEU A 60 20.34 -9.45 -10.58
C LEU A 60 20.88 -9.30 -12.01
N ALA A 61 20.29 -8.44 -12.84
CA ALA A 61 20.76 -8.24 -14.22
C ALA A 61 22.16 -7.64 -14.22
N ILE A 62 22.35 -6.62 -13.38
CA ILE A 62 23.65 -5.95 -13.18
C ILE A 62 24.66 -6.93 -12.58
N ALA A 63 24.28 -7.67 -11.52
CA ALA A 63 25.18 -8.61 -10.85
C ALA A 63 25.65 -9.74 -11.78
N LEU A 64 24.79 -10.20 -12.70
CA LEU A 64 25.11 -11.25 -13.67
C LEU A 64 25.73 -10.71 -14.99
N GLY A 65 25.90 -9.39 -15.13
CA GLY A 65 26.40 -8.77 -16.37
C GLY A 65 25.49 -9.01 -17.59
N ARG A 66 24.20 -9.22 -17.37
CA ARG A 66 23.20 -9.47 -18.41
C ARG A 66 22.55 -8.17 -18.86
N LEU A 67 21.99 -8.17 -20.07
CA LEU A 67 21.10 -7.11 -20.53
C LEU A 67 19.89 -7.01 -19.58
N MET A 68 19.42 -5.78 -19.35
CA MET A 68 18.29 -5.51 -18.47
C MET A 68 17.03 -6.15 -19.06
N PRO A 69 16.34 -7.07 -18.34
CA PRO A 69 15.11 -7.68 -18.81
C PRO A 69 13.96 -6.69 -18.99
N ILE A 70 14.02 -5.58 -18.26
CA ILE A 70 13.00 -4.53 -18.23
C ILE A 70 13.70 -3.17 -18.42
N THR A 71 13.10 -2.33 -19.26
CA THR A 71 13.58 -0.95 -19.51
C THR A 71 13.02 0.05 -18.49
N PRO A 72 13.69 1.19 -18.26
CA PRO A 72 13.17 2.24 -17.38
C PRO A 72 11.76 2.73 -17.77
N VAL A 73 11.46 2.81 -19.06
CA VAL A 73 10.13 3.23 -19.55
C VAL A 73 9.05 2.20 -19.19
N GLN A 74 9.37 0.90 -19.26
CA GLN A 74 8.44 -0.16 -18.83
C GLN A 74 8.18 -0.09 -17.32
N ILE A 75 9.20 0.20 -16.51
CA ILE A 75 9.05 0.39 -15.06
C ILE A 75 8.12 1.57 -14.76
N LEU A 76 8.31 2.71 -15.44
CA LEU A 76 7.42 3.86 -15.28
C LEU A 76 5.98 3.53 -15.66
N TRP A 77 5.79 2.75 -16.73
CA TRP A 77 4.47 2.33 -17.16
C TRP A 77 3.79 1.39 -16.14
N VAL A 78 4.51 0.42 -15.60
CA VAL A 78 4.01 -0.47 -14.53
C VAL A 78 3.66 0.33 -13.28
N ASN A 79 4.54 1.23 -12.84
CA ASN A 79 4.29 2.09 -11.68
C ASN A 79 3.07 3.00 -11.86
N MET A 80 2.89 3.56 -13.05
CA MET A 80 1.72 4.39 -13.35
C MET A 80 0.42 3.58 -13.30
N ILE A 81 0.37 2.42 -13.96
CA ILE A 81 -0.85 1.60 -13.97
C ILE A 81 -1.18 1.06 -12.58
N THR A 82 -0.17 0.57 -11.86
CA THR A 82 -0.37 0.08 -10.49
C THR A 82 -0.87 1.20 -9.59
N ALA A 83 -0.28 2.40 -9.65
CA ALA A 83 -0.73 3.54 -8.86
C ALA A 83 -2.18 3.95 -9.19
N VAL A 84 -2.54 4.08 -10.46
CA VAL A 84 -3.90 4.48 -10.88
C VAL A 84 -4.93 3.42 -10.49
N THR A 85 -4.62 2.14 -10.75
CA THR A 85 -5.53 1.03 -10.43
C THR A 85 -5.77 0.95 -8.93
N LEU A 86 -4.70 1.07 -8.13
CA LEU A 86 -4.80 1.01 -6.68
C LEU A 86 -5.53 2.23 -6.11
N ALA A 87 -5.28 3.43 -6.64
CA ALA A 87 -5.99 4.63 -6.23
C ALA A 87 -7.50 4.49 -6.45
N LEU A 88 -7.91 3.95 -7.61
CA LEU A 88 -9.32 3.68 -7.89
C LEU A 88 -9.89 2.59 -6.96
N ALA A 89 -9.17 1.49 -6.77
CA ALA A 89 -9.61 0.42 -5.88
C ALA A 89 -9.86 0.93 -4.46
N LEU A 90 -8.90 1.69 -3.90
CA LEU A 90 -8.99 2.22 -2.53
C LEU A 90 -10.05 3.31 -2.38
N ALA A 91 -10.31 4.10 -3.42
CA ALA A 91 -11.33 5.16 -3.39
C ALA A 91 -12.75 4.61 -3.24
N PHE A 92 -12.98 3.36 -3.65
CA PHE A 92 -14.29 2.70 -3.59
C PHE A 92 -14.31 1.47 -2.68
N GLU A 93 -13.27 1.25 -1.87
CA GLU A 93 -13.20 0.09 -0.99
C GLU A 93 -14.05 0.34 0.28
N PRO A 94 -15.10 -0.45 0.52
CA PRO A 94 -15.94 -0.28 1.70
C PRO A 94 -15.18 -0.68 2.97
N ALA A 95 -15.66 -0.18 4.11
CA ALA A 95 -15.22 -0.61 5.43
C ALA A 95 -15.47 -2.12 5.62
N GLU A 96 -14.58 -2.79 6.35
CA GLU A 96 -14.76 -4.21 6.69
C GLU A 96 -15.87 -4.36 7.76
N ASP A 97 -16.73 -5.37 7.63
CA ASP A 97 -17.91 -5.55 8.49
C ASP A 97 -17.58 -5.64 10.00
N ASP A 98 -16.39 -6.13 10.33
CA ASP A 98 -15.90 -6.28 11.69
C ASP A 98 -14.94 -5.15 12.12
N VAL A 99 -14.81 -4.08 11.33
CA VAL A 99 -13.87 -2.98 11.58
C VAL A 99 -14.04 -2.37 12.97
N MET A 100 -15.29 -2.22 13.45
CA MET A 100 -15.60 -1.68 14.79
C MET A 100 -15.61 -2.74 15.90
N HIS A 101 -15.71 -4.02 15.55
CA HIS A 101 -15.72 -5.15 16.50
C HIS A 101 -14.31 -5.53 16.97
N ARG A 102 -13.27 -5.16 16.21
CA ARG A 102 -11.86 -5.40 16.57
C ARG A 102 -11.41 -4.48 17.72
N PRO A 103 -10.54 -4.95 18.64
CA PRO A 103 -9.94 -4.08 19.65
C PRO A 103 -9.02 -3.03 19.00
N PRO A 104 -8.83 -1.85 19.62
CA PRO A 104 -7.91 -0.84 19.11
C PRO A 104 -6.49 -1.39 18.92
N ARG A 105 -5.87 -1.05 17.79
CA ARG A 105 -4.50 -1.48 17.48
C ARG A 105 -3.51 -0.97 18.52
N ALA A 106 -2.56 -1.82 18.92
CA ALA A 106 -1.44 -1.40 19.75
C ALA A 106 -0.57 -0.36 19.01
N ARG A 107 -0.19 0.73 19.71
CA ARG A 107 0.63 1.80 19.13
C ARG A 107 1.98 1.30 18.59
N ALA A 108 2.56 0.28 19.23
CA ALA A 108 3.83 -0.34 18.86
C ALA A 108 3.70 -1.45 17.81
N ALA A 109 2.49 -1.74 17.30
CA ALA A 109 2.32 -2.80 16.31
C ALA A 109 3.03 -2.41 14.99
N PRO A 110 3.90 -3.27 14.44
CA PRO A 110 4.54 -3.00 13.16
C PRO A 110 3.50 -3.03 12.04
N ILE A 111 3.62 -2.10 11.09
CA ILE A 111 2.79 -2.09 9.87
C ILE A 111 3.09 -3.33 9.02
N LEU A 112 4.38 -3.68 8.93
CA LEU A 112 4.86 -4.89 8.24
C LEU A 112 4.96 -6.04 9.23
N SER A 113 3.97 -6.93 9.22
CA SER A 113 4.05 -8.18 9.99
C SER A 113 5.07 -9.13 9.37
N ARG A 114 5.62 -10.06 10.17
CA ARG A 114 6.55 -11.09 9.67
C ARG A 114 5.96 -11.88 8.49
N PHE A 115 4.66 -12.18 8.55
CA PHE A 115 3.94 -12.82 7.46
C PHE A 115 3.90 -11.94 6.20
N LEU A 116 3.65 -10.64 6.35
CA LEU A 116 3.64 -9.72 5.22
C LEU A 116 5.04 -9.62 4.58
N ILE A 117 6.10 -9.55 5.39
CA ILE A 117 7.48 -9.55 4.90
C ILE A 117 7.78 -10.83 4.13
N TRP A 118 7.41 -11.99 4.68
CA TRP A 118 7.58 -13.28 3.99
C TRP A 118 6.84 -13.30 2.65
N ARG A 119 5.59 -12.83 2.61
CA ARG A 119 4.77 -12.76 1.39
C ARG A 119 5.39 -11.81 0.36
N ILE A 120 5.93 -10.67 0.80
CA ILE A 120 6.65 -9.72 -0.07
C ILE A 120 7.84 -10.42 -0.72
N CYS A 121 8.72 -11.03 0.08
CA CYS A 121 9.88 -11.76 -0.44
C CYS A 121 9.46 -12.88 -1.42
N PHE A 122 8.44 -13.65 -1.06
CA PHE A 122 7.94 -14.74 -1.88
C PHE A 122 7.42 -14.26 -3.25
N VAL A 123 6.55 -13.25 -3.26
CA VAL A 123 5.98 -12.71 -4.50
C VAL A 123 7.06 -12.02 -5.33
N SER A 124 7.97 -11.25 -4.73
CA SER A 124 9.08 -10.64 -5.45
C SER A 124 10.00 -11.68 -6.11
N LEU A 125 10.30 -12.79 -5.43
CA LEU A 125 11.07 -13.90 -6.01
C LEU A 125 10.34 -14.54 -7.21
N ILE A 126 9.03 -14.74 -7.11
CA ILE A 126 8.22 -15.24 -8.23
C ILE A 126 8.31 -14.29 -9.42
N LEU A 127 8.08 -12.99 -9.21
CA LEU A 127 8.14 -11.99 -10.27
C LEU A 127 9.51 -11.98 -10.95
N VAL A 128 10.58 -11.94 -10.16
CA VAL A 128 11.96 -11.95 -10.66
C VAL A 128 12.25 -13.22 -11.45
N SER A 129 11.90 -14.39 -10.91
CA SER A 129 12.13 -15.67 -11.58
C SER A 129 11.34 -15.79 -12.89
N GLY A 130 10.11 -15.26 -12.91
CA GLY A 130 9.28 -15.20 -14.12
C GLY A 130 9.87 -14.26 -15.16
N THR A 131 10.22 -13.03 -14.78
CA THR A 131 10.81 -12.04 -15.68
C THR A 131 12.15 -12.52 -16.24
N PHE A 132 13.05 -13.01 -15.40
CA PHE A 132 14.33 -13.57 -15.84
C PHE A 132 14.18 -14.84 -16.66
N GLY A 133 13.30 -15.75 -16.24
CA GLY A 133 13.07 -17.02 -16.94
C GLY A 133 12.55 -16.78 -18.35
N VAL A 134 11.56 -15.91 -18.50
CA VAL A 134 11.03 -15.51 -19.81
C VAL A 134 12.10 -14.78 -20.64
N PHE A 135 12.89 -13.90 -20.03
CA PHE A 135 13.96 -13.19 -20.71
C PHE A 135 15.05 -14.12 -21.26
N VAL A 136 15.49 -15.09 -20.47
CA VAL A 136 16.47 -16.09 -20.91
C VAL A 136 15.88 -16.96 -22.03
N TRP A 137 14.63 -17.40 -21.88
CA TRP A 137 13.93 -18.20 -22.88
C TRP A 137 13.78 -17.47 -24.23
N LEU A 138 13.43 -16.18 -24.21
CA LEU A 138 13.37 -15.33 -25.41
C LEU A 138 14.74 -15.20 -26.08
N ARG A 139 15.80 -15.00 -25.28
CA ARG A 139 17.17 -14.88 -25.78
C ARG A 139 17.66 -16.19 -26.41
N ASP A 140 17.31 -17.33 -25.82
CA ASP A 140 17.66 -18.66 -26.37
C ASP A 140 16.92 -18.93 -27.71
N GLN A 141 15.79 -18.27 -27.97
CA GLN A 141 15.10 -18.28 -29.26
C GLN A 141 15.63 -17.27 -30.29
N GLY A 142 16.65 -16.48 -29.93
CA GLY A 142 17.29 -15.55 -30.86
C GLY A 142 16.55 -14.23 -31.06
N ALA A 143 15.64 -13.86 -30.15
CA ALA A 143 15.03 -12.53 -30.08
C ALA A 143 15.92 -11.52 -29.33
#